data_AF-A0A3D0ZCN9-F1
#
_entry.id   AF-A0A3D0ZCN9-F1
#
_cell.length_a   1.000
_cell.length_b   1.000
_cell.length_c   1.000
_cell.angle_alpha   90.00
_cell.angle_beta   90.00
_cell.angle_gamma   90.00
#
_symmetry.space_group_name_H-M   'P 1'
#
loop_
_entity.id
_entity.type
_entity.pdbx_description
1 polymer ?
#
loop_
_entity_poly.entity_id
_entity_poly.type
_entity_poly.pdbx_seq_one_letter_code
_entity_poly.pdbx_strand_id
1 'polypeptide(L)'
;MVYNLFCGNILDALIPISRFNKGEANKIFEEVRSSGFKVVVKNNVPACVLLTPEKYKEMTDVIDDHYLLTMAEERLKNADSQTHSFEEVLAKDGLTLSDIEAMEDVEIE
;
A
#
# COMPACT_ATOMS: atom_id res chain seq x y z
N MET A 1 -1.07 5.63 -16.41
CA MET A 1 -2.32 6.15 -15.83
C MET A 1 -2.01 6.94 -14.54
N VAL A 2 -1.17 7.98 -14.63
CA VAL A 2 -0.63 8.73 -13.45
C VAL A 2 -1.04 10.21 -13.47
N TYR A 3 -1.97 10.60 -14.34
CA TYR A 3 -2.24 12.01 -14.67
C TYR A 3 -3.46 12.62 -13.99
N ASN A 4 -3.90 12.13 -12.83
CA ASN A 4 -5.06 12.72 -12.14
C ASN A 4 -4.77 13.32 -10.76
N LEU A 5 -3.50 13.44 -10.36
CA LEU A 5 -3.14 14.04 -9.08
C LEU A 5 -2.97 15.57 -9.11
N PHE A 6 -3.25 16.25 -10.24
CA PHE A 6 -2.78 17.63 -10.44
C PHE A 6 -3.85 18.52 -11.10
N CYS A 7 -4.92 18.84 -10.37
CA CYS A 7 -5.89 19.86 -10.80
C CYS A 7 -6.79 20.41 -9.66
N GLY A 8 -6.81 19.80 -8.48
CA GLY A 8 -7.31 20.50 -7.29
C GLY A 8 -6.30 21.57 -6.90
N ASN A 9 -6.73 22.83 -6.74
CA ASN A 9 -5.87 23.97 -6.40
C ASN A 9 -4.81 23.55 -5.36
N ILE A 10 -3.55 23.43 -5.77
CA ILE A 10 -2.44 23.03 -4.87
C ILE A 10 -2.39 23.94 -3.65
N LEU A 11 -2.76 25.20 -3.84
CA LEU A 11 -2.91 26.20 -2.80
C LEU A 11 -3.90 25.76 -1.70
N ASP A 12 -5.00 25.09 -2.05
CA ASP A 12 -6.01 24.61 -1.11
C ASP A 12 -5.52 23.40 -0.31
N ALA A 13 -4.48 22.71 -0.78
CA ALA A 13 -3.83 21.63 -0.05
C ALA A 13 -2.79 22.12 0.96
N LEU A 14 -2.31 23.37 0.85
CA LEU A 14 -1.25 23.90 1.72
C LEU A 14 -1.82 24.44 3.05
N ILE A 15 -1.20 24.02 4.16
CA ILE A 15 -1.54 24.49 5.51
C ILE A 15 -0.29 25.06 6.18
N PRO A 16 -0.24 26.37 6.47
CA PRO A 16 0.84 26.94 7.25
C PRO A 16 0.90 26.31 8.66
N ILE A 17 2.08 25.91 9.11
CA ILE A 17 2.27 25.31 10.44
C ILE A 17 1.76 26.22 11.59
N SER A 18 1.71 27.53 11.36
CA SER A 18 1.17 28.49 12.31
C SER A 18 -0.32 28.26 12.66
N ARG A 19 -1.10 27.60 11.79
CA ARG A 19 -2.51 27.27 12.10
C ARG A 19 -2.62 26.27 13.25
N PHE A 20 -1.69 25.32 13.36
CA PHE A 20 -1.61 24.43 14.53
C PHE A 20 -1.36 25.21 15.81
N ASN A 21 -0.42 26.16 15.77
CA ASN A 21 -0.08 27.00 16.92
C ASN A 21 -1.23 27.93 17.37
N LYS A 22 -2.20 28.20 16.48
CA LYS A 22 -3.42 28.97 16.77
C LYS A 22 -4.58 28.13 17.30
N GLY A 23 -4.38 26.82 17.51
CA GLY A 23 -5.41 25.92 18.02
C GLY A 23 -6.42 25.47 16.95
N GLU A 24 -6.10 25.57 15.66
CA GLU A 24 -7.02 25.17 14.57
C GLU A 24 -6.94 23.67 14.22
N ALA A 25 -6.33 22.83 15.05
CA ALA A 25 -6.07 21.41 14.75
C ALA A 25 -7.33 20.65 14.32
N ASN A 26 -8.46 20.82 15.01
CA ASN A 26 -9.71 20.16 14.67
C ASN A 26 -10.23 20.57 13.27
N LYS A 27 -10.13 21.86 12.91
CA LYS A 27 -10.53 22.33 11.58
C LYS A 27 -9.63 21.74 10.49
N ILE A 28 -8.33 21.68 10.76
CA ILE A 28 -7.36 21.06 9.85
C ILE A 28 -7.70 19.59 9.62
N PHE A 29 -8.06 18.84 10.66
CA PHE A 29 -8.43 17.43 10.51
C PHE A 29 -9.74 17.23 9.73
N GLU A 30 -10.75 18.09 9.91
CA GLU A 30 -11.96 18.06 9.06
C GLU A 30 -11.65 18.42 7.60
N GLU A 31 -10.76 19.38 7.36
CA GLU A 31 -10.26 19.69 6.02
C GLU A 31 -9.53 18.48 5.41
N VAL A 32 -8.68 17.78 6.16
CA VAL A 32 -8.02 16.54 5.70
C VAL A 32 -9.04 15.44 5.42
N ARG A 33 -10.06 15.28 6.27
CA ARG A 33 -11.12 14.27 6.09
C ARG A 33 -11.93 14.49 4.82
N SER A 34 -12.17 15.75 4.46
CA SER A 34 -12.92 16.10 3.25
C SER A 34 -12.06 16.06 1.97
N SER A 35 -10.80 16.49 2.02
CA SER A 35 -9.91 16.50 0.84
C SER A 35 -9.02 15.28 0.68
N GLY A 36 -8.99 14.37 1.66
CA GLY A 36 -8.14 13.17 1.69
C GLY A 36 -6.70 13.42 2.17
N PHE A 37 -6.14 14.59 1.84
CA PHE A 37 -4.79 14.97 2.29
C PHE A 37 -4.60 16.49 2.39
N LYS A 38 -3.58 16.91 3.13
CA LYS A 38 -3.07 18.29 3.20
C LYS A 38 -1.54 18.28 3.36
N VAL A 39 -0.87 19.32 2.88
CA VAL A 39 0.59 19.51 3.01
C VAL A 39 0.86 20.65 3.99
N VAL A 40 1.56 20.35 5.08
CA VAL A 40 1.95 21.35 6.06
C VAL A 40 3.23 22.05 5.61
N VAL A 41 3.24 23.36 5.62
CA VAL A 41 4.40 24.18 5.24
C VAL A 41 4.94 24.98 6.42
N LYS A 42 6.26 25.05 6.54
CA LYS A 42 6.99 25.89 7.51
C LYS A 42 8.00 26.72 6.74
N ASN A 43 7.96 28.04 6.91
CA ASN A 43 8.83 28.98 6.18
C ASN A 43 8.77 28.77 4.65
N ASN A 44 7.57 28.54 4.11
CA ASN A 44 7.32 28.23 2.68
C ASN A 44 7.96 26.93 2.16
N VAL A 45 8.45 26.07 3.04
CA VAL A 45 8.98 24.75 2.70
C VAL A 45 8.01 23.67 3.21
N PRO A 46 7.64 22.66 2.39
CA PRO A 46 6.88 21.50 2.86
C PRO A 46 7.60 20.80 4.01
N ALA A 47 6.90 20.61 5.12
CA ALA A 47 7.43 19.99 6.32
C ALA A 47 6.85 18.59 6.57
N CYS A 48 5.55 18.39 6.31
CA CYS A 48 4.92 17.08 6.37
C CYS A 48 3.64 17.02 5.51
N VAL A 49 3.14 15.82 5.29
CA VAL A 49 1.84 15.56 4.65
C VAL A 49 0.93 14.90 5.67
N LEU A 50 -0.30 15.40 5.79
CA LEU A 50 -1.37 14.78 6.54
C LEU A 50 -2.26 14.01 5.57
N LEU A 51 -2.61 12.79 5.93
CA LEU A 51 -3.44 11.88 5.15
C LEU A 51 -4.59 11.38 6.03
N THR A 52 -5.73 11.08 5.42
CA THR A 52 -6.72 10.26 6.11
C THR A 52 -6.21 8.81 6.21
N PRO A 53 -6.64 8.05 7.23
CA PRO A 53 -6.28 6.64 7.35
C PRO A 53 -6.65 5.82 6.12
N GLU A 54 -7.79 6.11 5.48
CA GLU A 54 -8.26 5.41 4.29
C GLU A 54 -7.31 5.63 3.10
N LYS A 55 -6.82 6.87 2.92
CA LYS A 55 -5.86 7.17 1.85
C LYS A 55 -4.49 6.56 2.11
N TYR A 56 -4.05 6.53 3.37
CA TYR A 56 -2.81 5.83 3.73
C TYR A 56 -2.90 4.32 3.43
N LYS A 57 -4.03 3.68 3.77
CA LYS A 57 -4.26 2.28 3.46
C LYS A 57 -4.30 2.02 1.96
N GLU A 58 -5.08 2.78 1.20
CA GLU A 58 -5.16 2.66 -0.27
C GLU A 58 -3.78 2.77 -0.93
N MET A 59 -2.93 3.71 -0.48
CA MET A 59 -1.56 3.84 -0.99
C MET A 59 -0.70 2.61 -0.68
N THR A 60 -0.89 2.01 0.50
CA THR A 60 -0.14 0.82 0.92
C THR A 60 -0.55 -0.39 0.10
N ASP A 61 -1.86 -0.61 -0.04
CA ASP A 61 -2.43 -1.70 -0.84
C ASP A 61 -1.95 -1.61 -2.31
N VAL A 62 -1.91 -0.40 -2.89
CA VAL A 62 -1.41 -0.19 -4.26
C VAL A 62 0.08 -0.51 -4.40
N ILE A 63 0.91 -0.19 -3.38
CA ILE A 63 2.34 -0.51 -3.40
C ILE A 63 2.54 -2.03 -3.32
N ASP A 64 1.79 -2.70 -2.46
CA ASP A 64 1.86 -4.16 -2.30
C ASP A 64 1.42 -4.87 -3.59
N ASP A 65 0.31 -4.45 -4.19
CA ASP A 65 -0.17 -4.96 -5.47
C ASP A 65 0.86 -4.75 -6.58
N HIS A 66 1.52 -3.59 -6.61
CA HIS A 66 2.56 -3.31 -7.60
C HIS A 66 3.79 -4.22 -7.38
N TYR A 67 4.16 -4.49 -6.15
CA TYR A 67 5.24 -5.42 -5.83
C TYR A 67 4.91 -6.84 -6.30
N LEU A 68 3.68 -7.31 -6.03
CA LEU A 68 3.18 -8.61 -6.50
C LEU A 68 3.18 -8.69 -8.03
N LEU A 69 2.70 -7.64 -8.71
CA LEU A 69 2.71 -7.57 -10.17
C LEU A 69 4.13 -7.65 -10.73
N THR A 70 5.06 -6.88 -10.18
CA THR A 70 6.47 -6.86 -10.61
C THR A 70 7.10 -8.25 -10.46
N MET A 71 6.89 -8.91 -9.32
CA MET A 71 7.38 -10.28 -9.11
C MET A 71 6.77 -11.28 -10.10
N ALA A 72 5.48 -11.14 -10.41
CA ALA A 72 4.82 -12.00 -11.40
C ALA A 72 5.42 -11.80 -12.80
N GLU A 73 5.65 -10.55 -13.20
CA GLU A 73 6.30 -10.23 -14.47
C GLU A 73 7.73 -10.79 -14.56
N GLU A 74 8.51 -10.66 -13.48
CA GLU A 74 9.86 -11.23 -13.40
C GLU A 74 9.84 -12.76 -13.50
N ARG A 75 8.89 -13.43 -12.83
CA ARG A 75 8.70 -14.88 -12.92
C ARG A 75 8.33 -15.29 -14.34
N LEU A 76 7.39 -14.59 -14.98
CA LEU A 76 6.97 -14.91 -16.36
C LEU A 76 8.10 -14.68 -17.37
N LYS A 77 8.90 -13.63 -17.19
CA LYS A 77 10.04 -13.34 -18.06
C LYS A 77 11.13 -14.42 -17.99
N ASN A 78 11.33 -15.00 -16.81
CA ASN A 78 12.35 -16.01 -16.55
C ASN A 78 11.80 -17.45 -16.53
N ALA A 79 10.50 -17.62 -16.76
CA ALA A 79 9.86 -18.94 -16.75
C ALA A 79 10.34 -19.75 -17.96
N ASP A 80 10.81 -20.96 -17.71
CA ASP A 80 10.81 -21.99 -18.73
C ASP A 80 9.37 -22.51 -18.91
N SER A 81 9.10 -23.21 -20.02
CA SER A 81 7.78 -23.83 -20.25
C SER A 81 7.58 -25.08 -19.38
N GLN A 82 8.44 -25.32 -18.39
CA GLN A 82 8.42 -26.52 -17.58
C GLN A 82 7.45 -26.32 -16.41
N THR A 83 6.43 -27.17 -16.38
CA THR A 83 5.51 -27.28 -15.24
C THR A 83 5.93 -28.46 -14.40
N HIS A 84 5.81 -28.34 -13.08
CA HIS A 84 6.00 -29.45 -12.15
C HIS A 84 4.65 -29.93 -11.63
N SER A 85 4.48 -31.25 -11.52
CA SER A 85 3.32 -31.79 -10.82
C SER A 85 3.44 -31.51 -9.32
N PHE A 86 2.31 -31.52 -8.62
CA PHE A 86 2.30 -31.31 -7.18
C PHE A 86 3.15 -32.37 -6.45
N GLU A 87 3.06 -33.64 -6.88
CA GLU A 87 3.85 -34.76 -6.34
C GLU A 87 5.36 -34.56 -6.54
N GLU A 88 5.78 -34.02 -7.69
CA GLU A 88 7.20 -33.72 -7.95
C GLU A 88 7.74 -32.63 -7.02
N VAL A 89 6.93 -31.62 -6.72
CA VAL A 89 7.29 -30.56 -5.77
C VAL A 89 7.42 -31.12 -4.35
N LEU A 90 6.49 -31.97 -3.91
CA LEU A 90 6.58 -32.61 -2.59
C LEU A 90 7.80 -33.51 -2.46
N ALA A 91 8.05 -34.35 -3.48
CA ALA A 91 9.20 -35.24 -3.48
C ALA A 91 10.53 -34.47 -3.41
N LYS A 92 10.61 -33.27 -4.00
CA LYS A 92 11.79 -32.40 -3.94
C LYS A 92 12.13 -31.97 -2.51
N ASP A 93 11.11 -31.73 -1.70
CA ASP A 93 11.25 -31.34 -0.30
C ASP A 93 11.22 -32.54 0.67
N GLY A 94 11.21 -33.77 0.13
CA GLY A 94 11.20 -35.01 0.92
C GLY A 94 9.86 -35.32 1.59
N LEU A 95 8.78 -34.74 1.07
CA LEU A 95 7.42 -34.88 1.59
C LEU A 95 6.59 -35.82 0.72
N THR A 96 5.59 -36.44 1.34
CA THR A 96 4.56 -37.23 0.68
C THR A 96 3.19 -36.59 0.86
N LEU A 97 2.22 -36.97 0.03
CA LEU A 97 0.83 -36.52 0.19
C LEU A 97 0.27 -36.89 1.57
N SER A 98 0.63 -38.08 2.07
CA SER A 98 0.19 -38.57 3.38
C SER A 98 0.75 -37.74 4.54
N ASP A 99 1.94 -37.13 4.38
CA ASP A 99 2.50 -36.23 5.40
C ASP A 99 1.66 -34.96 5.54
N ILE A 100 1.05 -34.48 4.43
CA ILE A 100 0.14 -33.32 4.43
C ILE A 100 -1.23 -33.71 4.97
N GLU A 101 -1.79 -34.84 4.55
CA GLU A 101 -3.10 -35.31 5.02
C GLU A 101 -3.12 -35.63 6.52
N ALA A 102 -1.96 -35.96 7.10
CA ALA A 102 -1.80 -36.17 8.53
C ALA A 102 -1.67 -34.86 9.33
N MET A 103 -1.52 -33.71 8.67
CA MET A 103 -1.52 -32.42 9.36
C MET A 103 -2.93 -32.09 9.84
N GLU A 104 -3.02 -31.59 11.06
CA GLU A 104 -4.26 -31.06 11.59
C GLU A 104 -4.68 -29.82 10.79
N ASP A 105 -5.98 -29.69 10.53
CA ASP A 105 -6.51 -28.51 9.84
C ASP A 105 -6.11 -27.25 10.62
N VAL A 106 -5.57 -26.27 9.90
CA VAL A 106 -5.25 -24.98 10.48
C VAL A 106 -6.57 -24.21 10.62
N GLU A 107 -7.02 -23.96 11.84
CA GLU A 107 -8.07 -22.98 12.11
C GLU A 107 -7.54 -21.58 11.74
N ILE A 108 -8.02 -21.03 10.62
CA ILE A 108 -7.72 -19.66 10.21
C ILE A 108 -8.86 -18.77 10.71
N GLU A 109 -8.55 -17.86 11.62
CA GLU A 109 -9.48 -16.81 12.11
C GLU A 109 -9.77 -15.72 11.07
#